data_AF-A0A961XI53-F1
#
_entry.id   AF-A0A961XI53-F1
#
_cell.length_a   1.000
_cell.length_b   1.000
_cell.length_c   1.000
_cell.angle_alpha   90.00
_cell.angle_beta   90.00
_cell.angle_gamma   90.00
#
_symmetry.space_group_name_H-M   'P 1'
#
loop_
_entity.id
_entity.type
_entity.pdbx_description
1 polymer ?
#
loop_
_entity_poly.entity_id
_entity_poly.type
_entity_poly.pdbx_seq_one_letter_code
_entity_poly.pdbx_strand_id
1 'polypeptide(L)'
;EGAIYYYYEAPKNEINDWLVAEHQKRFDAPPDFFTAGGMAAALAVAKALETADNWDTETLISTMEGMSWETPKGTMTFRPEDHQALQSMYHFKIKVDDNVKWAIPELVREIKPEEMDIPIGRNNKQ
;
A
#
# COMPACT_ATOMS: atom_id res chain seq x y z
N GLU A 1 19.35 8.37 -3.87
CA GLU A 1 18.55 7.34 -3.18
C GLU A 1 17.42 8.02 -2.43
N GLY A 2 16.35 7.31 -2.10
CA GLY A 2 15.21 7.86 -1.39
C GLY A 2 14.24 6.77 -0.93
N ALA A 3 13.12 7.17 -0.36
CA ALA A 3 12.01 6.28 -0.04
C ALA A 3 10.80 6.62 -0.91
N ILE A 4 10.12 5.62 -1.45
CA ILE A 4 8.92 5.78 -2.28
C ILE A 4 7.76 4.96 -1.73
N TYR A 5 6.55 5.48 -1.95
CA TYR A 5 5.31 4.80 -1.60
C TYR A 5 5.09 3.52 -2.41
N TYR A 6 5.30 3.60 -3.73
CA TYR A 6 5.05 2.50 -4.65
C TYR A 6 5.83 2.69 -5.95
N TYR A 7 6.35 1.59 -6.48
CA TYR A 7 6.76 1.43 -7.87
C TYR A 7 6.34 0.04 -8.29
N TYR A 8 5.76 -0.13 -9.48
CA TYR A 8 5.08 -1.36 -9.86
C TYR A 8 5.98 -2.61 -9.85
N GLU A 9 7.30 -2.44 -9.97
CA GLU A 9 8.28 -3.53 -9.91
C GLU A 9 8.79 -3.83 -8.49
N ALA A 10 8.51 -2.99 -7.49
CA ALA A 10 9.08 -3.12 -6.15
C ALA A 10 8.39 -4.23 -5.32
N PRO A 11 7.05 -4.24 -5.14
CA PRO A 11 6.39 -5.32 -4.39
C PRO A 11 6.46 -6.65 -5.13
N LYS A 12 6.67 -7.74 -4.38
CA LYS A 12 6.70 -9.12 -4.87
C LYS A 12 5.63 -9.94 -4.18
N ASN A 13 4.41 -9.89 -4.72
CA ASN A 13 3.26 -10.63 -4.25
C ASN A 13 2.22 -10.79 -5.37
N GLU A 14 1.36 -11.80 -5.24
CA GLU A 14 0.39 -12.17 -6.28
C GLU A 14 -0.62 -11.06 -6.61
N ILE A 15 -0.95 -10.20 -5.62
CA ILE A 15 -1.90 -9.10 -5.80
C ILE A 15 -1.28 -8.02 -6.70
N ASN A 16 -0.01 -7.66 -6.46
CA ASN A 16 0.72 -6.73 -7.32
C ASN A 16 0.95 -7.32 -8.70
N ASP A 17 1.33 -8.60 -8.80
CA ASP A 17 1.54 -9.27 -10.08
C ASP A 17 0.26 -9.25 -10.93
N TRP A 18 -0.90 -9.52 -10.31
CA TRP A 18 -2.19 -9.39 -10.97
C TRP A 18 -2.50 -7.94 -11.37
N LEU A 19 -2.27 -6.98 -10.47
CA LEU A 19 -2.53 -5.55 -10.74
C LEU A 19 -1.71 -5.06 -11.93
N VAL A 20 -0.42 -5.38 -11.97
CA VAL A 20 0.50 -4.99 -13.06
C VAL A 20 0.04 -5.61 -14.38
N ALA A 21 -0.23 -6.92 -14.40
CA ALA A 21 -0.65 -7.61 -15.60
C ALA A 21 -1.98 -7.08 -16.16
N GLU A 22 -2.98 -6.91 -15.30
CA GLU A 22 -4.31 -6.45 -15.73
C GLU A 22 -4.34 -4.96 -16.07
N HIS A 23 -3.56 -4.12 -15.38
CA HIS A 23 -3.47 -2.71 -15.72
C HIS A 23 -2.77 -2.50 -17.06
N GLN A 24 -1.67 -3.21 -17.33
CA GLN A 24 -1.00 -3.18 -18.63
C GLN A 24 -1.93 -3.64 -19.75
N LYS A 25 -2.65 -4.75 -19.55
CA LYS A 25 -3.60 -5.28 -20.53
C LYS A 25 -4.74 -4.32 -20.87
N ARG A 26 -5.24 -3.56 -19.89
CA ARG A 26 -6.41 -2.67 -20.05
C ARG A 26 -6.04 -1.28 -20.53
N PHE A 27 -4.86 -0.78 -20.16
CA PHE A 27 -4.50 0.62 -20.30
C PHE A 27 -3.15 0.87 -20.98
N ASP A 28 -2.45 -0.20 -21.38
CA ASP A 28 -1.12 -0.14 -22.02
C ASP A 28 -0.06 0.62 -21.20
N ALA A 29 -0.22 0.62 -19.88
CA ALA A 29 0.69 1.26 -18.94
C ALA A 29 0.73 0.49 -17.62
N PRO A 30 1.84 0.54 -16.87
CA PRO A 30 1.89 0.01 -15.52
C PRO A 30 0.99 0.82 -14.55
N PRO A 31 0.55 0.22 -13.44
CA PRO A 31 -0.16 0.93 -12.39
C PRO A 31 0.77 1.94 -11.70
N ASP A 32 0.19 3.04 -11.23
CA ASP A 32 0.91 4.03 -10.42
C ASP A 32 0.50 3.97 -8.94
N PHE A 33 0.97 4.94 -8.16
CA PHE A 33 0.67 4.99 -6.73
C PHE A 33 -0.82 5.18 -6.41
N PHE A 34 -1.58 5.89 -7.25
CA PHE A 34 -3.01 6.06 -7.07
C PHE A 34 -3.75 4.76 -7.37
N THR A 35 -3.33 4.03 -8.40
CA THR A 35 -3.91 2.73 -8.74
C THR A 35 -3.70 1.72 -7.59
N ALA A 36 -2.46 1.62 -7.09
CA ALA A 36 -2.14 0.71 -5.99
C ALA A 36 -2.89 1.08 -4.70
N GLY A 37 -2.95 2.37 -4.36
CA GLY A 37 -3.71 2.86 -3.21
C GLY A 37 -5.22 2.62 -3.33
N GLY A 38 -5.78 2.82 -4.53
CA GLY A 38 -7.19 2.56 -4.81
C GLY A 38 -7.56 1.08 -4.66
N MET A 39 -6.72 0.17 -5.18
CA MET A 39 -6.91 -1.27 -4.99
C MET A 39 -6.78 -1.67 -3.51
N ALA A 40 -5.80 -1.13 -2.79
CA ALA A 40 -5.63 -1.38 -1.35
C ALA A 40 -6.87 -0.95 -0.55
N ALA A 41 -7.47 0.20 -0.87
CA ALA A 41 -8.71 0.66 -0.24
C ALA A 41 -9.92 -0.24 -0.58
N ALA A 42 -10.05 -0.65 -1.84
CA ALA A 42 -11.13 -1.57 -2.26
C ALA A 42 -11.04 -2.91 -1.53
N LEU A 43 -9.83 -3.46 -1.38
CA LEU A 43 -9.59 -4.69 -0.63
C LEU A 43 -9.89 -4.54 0.87
N ALA A 44 -9.58 -3.37 1.47
CA ALA A 44 -9.94 -3.08 2.85
C ALA A 44 -11.46 -3.10 3.06
N VAL A 45 -12.21 -2.43 2.17
CA VAL A 45 -13.68 -2.40 2.22
C VAL A 45 -14.26 -3.80 2.04
N ALA A 46 -13.79 -4.55 1.04
CA ALA A 46 -14.24 -5.93 0.82
C ALA A 46 -14.01 -6.79 2.06
N LYS A 47 -12.79 -6.73 2.63
CA LYS A 47 -12.45 -7.47 3.85
C LYS A 47 -13.38 -7.11 5.02
N ALA A 48 -13.59 -5.82 5.27
CA ALA A 48 -14.45 -5.37 6.35
C ALA A 48 -15.90 -5.86 6.18
N LEU A 49 -16.45 -5.79 4.97
CA LEU A 49 -17.81 -6.23 4.67
C LEU A 49 -17.98 -7.76 4.76
N GLU A 50 -16.93 -8.53 4.45
CA GLU A 50 -16.91 -9.99 4.60
C GLU A 50 -16.83 -10.45 6.06
N THR A 51 -16.21 -9.64 6.93
CA THR A 51 -15.99 -10.02 8.33
C THR A 51 -16.97 -9.40 9.32
N ALA A 52 -17.60 -8.28 8.99
CA ALA A 52 -18.53 -7.60 9.88
C ALA A 52 -19.87 -8.37 9.99
N ASP A 53 -20.45 -8.40 11.19
CA ASP A 53 -21.77 -9.02 11.43
C ASP A 53 -22.89 -8.30 10.66
N ASN A 54 -22.76 -6.98 10.49
CA ASN A 54 -23.64 -6.12 9.73
C ASN A 54 -22.85 -4.89 9.23
N TRP A 55 -23.49 -4.04 8.42
CA TRP A 55 -22.83 -2.90 7.79
C TRP A 55 -23.20 -1.55 8.41
N ASP A 56 -23.70 -1.56 9.66
CA ASP A 56 -23.88 -0.33 10.42
C ASP A 56 -22.50 0.27 10.73
N THR A 57 -22.41 1.61 10.73
CA THR A 57 -21.14 2.32 10.86
C THR A 57 -20.32 1.91 12.09
N GLU A 58 -20.95 1.78 13.26
CA GLU A 58 -20.27 1.38 14.51
C GLU A 58 -19.72 -0.05 14.44
N THR A 59 -20.46 -0.96 13.78
CA THR A 59 -20.00 -2.34 13.53
C THR A 59 -18.79 -2.33 12.61
N LEU A 60 -18.80 -1.52 11.55
CA LEU A 60 -17.67 -1.40 10.63
C LEU A 60 -16.44 -0.77 11.31
N ILE A 61 -16.62 0.26 12.14
CA ILE A 61 -15.52 0.86 12.93
C ILE A 61 -14.85 -0.21 13.79
N SER A 62 -15.63 -0.89 14.62
CA SER A 62 -15.10 -1.94 15.51
C SER A 62 -14.51 -3.13 14.76
N THR A 63 -15.01 -3.44 13.56
CA THR A 63 -14.43 -4.47 12.68
C THR A 63 -13.09 -4.03 12.08
N MET A 64 -12.95 -2.75 11.73
CA MET A 64 -11.78 -2.23 11.02
C MET A 64 -10.62 -1.83 11.95
N GLU A 65 -10.88 -1.53 13.23
CA GLU A 65 -9.83 -1.25 14.20
C GLU A 65 -8.91 -2.46 14.42
N GLY A 66 -7.63 -2.32 14.05
CA GLY A 66 -6.65 -3.42 14.10
C GLY A 66 -6.77 -4.42 12.94
N MET A 67 -7.69 -4.18 12.00
CA MET A 67 -7.88 -5.06 10.84
C MET A 67 -6.63 -5.06 9.97
N SER A 68 -6.18 -6.26 9.59
CA SER A 68 -5.12 -6.47 8.62
C SER A 68 -5.66 -7.09 7.33
N TRP A 69 -5.13 -6.67 6.19
CA TRP A 69 -5.52 -7.17 4.89
C TRP A 69 -4.37 -7.16 3.89
N GLU A 70 -4.44 -8.03 2.89
CA GLU A 70 -3.45 -8.14 1.83
C GLU A 70 -3.71 -7.10 0.73
N THR A 71 -2.64 -6.50 0.21
CA THR A 71 -2.69 -5.42 -0.80
C THR A 71 -1.60 -5.62 -1.85
N PRO A 72 -1.58 -4.82 -2.94
CA PRO A 72 -0.43 -4.80 -3.84
C PRO A 72 0.90 -4.49 -3.13
N LYS A 73 0.87 -3.85 -1.96
CA LYS A 73 2.07 -3.53 -1.17
C LYS A 73 2.38 -4.56 -0.09
N GLY A 74 1.71 -5.71 -0.07
CA GLY A 74 1.72 -6.66 1.03
C GLY A 74 0.68 -6.33 2.10
N THR A 75 0.84 -6.90 3.28
CA THR A 75 -0.09 -6.68 4.40
C THR A 75 -0.10 -5.21 4.84
N MET A 76 -1.30 -4.64 4.95
CA MET A 76 -1.54 -3.38 5.65
C MET A 76 -2.40 -3.63 6.89
N THR A 77 -2.24 -2.78 7.90
CA THR A 77 -3.02 -2.85 9.14
C THR A 77 -3.54 -1.48 9.53
N PHE A 78 -4.83 -1.35 9.83
CA PHE A 78 -5.36 -0.12 10.41
C PHE A 78 -4.95 -0.04 11.87
N ARG A 79 -4.18 0.99 12.22
CA ARG A 79 -3.80 1.27 13.60
C ARG A 79 -5.04 1.75 14.37
N PRO A 80 -5.43 1.10 15.48
CA PRO A 80 -6.64 1.49 16.23
C PRO A 80 -6.65 2.95 16.71
N GLU A 81 -5.49 3.49 17.06
CA GLU A 81 -5.36 4.80 17.72
C GLU A 81 -5.71 5.99 16.82
N ASP A 82 -5.52 5.86 15.50
CA ASP A 82 -5.74 6.96 14.54
C ASP A 82 -6.22 6.51 13.15
N HIS A 83 -6.52 5.23 13.00
CA HIS A 83 -7.04 4.60 11.78
C HIS A 83 -6.11 4.74 10.57
N GLN A 84 -4.83 5.07 10.77
CA GLN A 84 -3.82 5.06 9.72
C GLN A 84 -3.52 3.62 9.30
N ALA A 85 -3.51 3.36 7.99
CA ALA A 85 -3.01 2.11 7.44
C ALA A 85 -1.48 2.08 7.54
N LEU A 86 -0.95 1.30 8.48
CA LEU A 86 0.46 0.94 8.57
C LEU A 86 0.81 0.03 7.40
N GLN A 87 1.91 0.32 6.72
CA GLN A 87 2.24 -0.27 5.42
C GLN A 87 3.73 -0.15 5.12
N SER A 88 4.24 -1.05 4.28
CA SER A 88 5.63 -0.98 3.81
C SER A 88 5.89 0.26 2.95
N MET A 89 7.13 0.73 3.00
CA MET A 89 7.71 1.72 2.09
C MET A 89 8.92 1.11 1.39
N TYR A 90 9.40 1.70 0.30
CA TYR A 90 10.51 1.12 -0.47
C TYR A 90 11.69 2.08 -0.55
N HIS A 91 12.86 1.67 -0.03
CA HIS A 91 14.13 2.36 -0.26
C HIS A 91 14.59 2.05 -1.68
N PHE A 92 14.81 3.08 -2.48
CA PHE A 92 15.23 2.95 -3.86
C PHE A 92 16.49 3.74 -4.18
N LYS A 93 17.15 3.32 -5.25
CA LYS A 93 18.19 4.07 -5.95
C LYS A 93 17.73 4.33 -7.38
N ILE A 94 17.94 5.55 -7.86
CA ILE A 94 17.59 5.88 -9.23
C ILE A 94 18.59 5.22 -10.19
N LYS A 95 18.03 4.52 -11.18
CA LYS A 95 18.69 4.07 -12.40
C LYS A 95 18.08 4.81 -13.59
N VAL A 96 18.93 5.26 -14.51
CA VAL A 96 18.50 5.86 -15.78
C VAL A 96 18.68 4.84 -16.89
N ASP A 97 17.66 4.65 -17.70
CA ASP A 97 17.66 3.80 -18.88
C ASP A 97 16.98 4.56 -20.02
N ASP A 98 17.67 4.78 -21.14
CA ASP A 98 17.17 5.57 -22.27
C ASP A 98 15.95 4.92 -22.94
N ASN A 99 15.69 3.64 -22.70
CA ASN A 99 14.51 2.93 -23.21
C ASN A 99 13.27 3.11 -22.35
N VAL A 100 13.40 3.71 -21.16
CA VAL A 100 12.30 3.93 -20.22
C VAL A 100 12.03 5.43 -20.11
N LYS A 101 10.76 5.81 -20.24
CA LYS A 101 10.34 7.24 -20.26
C LYS A 101 10.49 7.96 -18.92
N TRP A 102 10.84 7.25 -17.85
CA TRP A 102 11.01 7.76 -16.50
C TRP A 102 12.26 7.16 -15.84
N ALA A 103 12.76 7.86 -14.83
CA ALA A 103 13.82 7.34 -13.97
C ALA A 103 13.30 6.12 -13.20
N ILE A 104 14.04 5.01 -13.22
CA ILE A 104 13.65 3.75 -12.58
C ILE A 104 14.09 3.79 -11.12
N PRO A 105 13.16 3.77 -10.14
CA PRO A 105 13.50 3.58 -8.74
C PRO A 105 13.79 2.10 -8.49
N GLU A 106 15.04 1.70 -8.72
CA GLU A 106 15.51 0.34 -8.46
C GLU A 106 15.46 0.06 -6.95
N LEU A 107 14.79 -1.02 -6.57
CA LEU A 107 14.60 -1.41 -5.17
C LEU A 107 15.95 -1.74 -4.53
N VAL A 108 16.30 -1.02 -3.46
CA VAL A 108 17.42 -1.37 -2.57
C VAL A 108 16.93 -2.33 -1.50
N ARG A 109 15.84 -1.97 -0.81
CA ARG A 109 15.15 -2.84 0.15
C ARG A 109 13.74 -2.35 0.45
N GLU A 110 12.92 -3.25 0.97
CA GLU A 110 11.68 -2.90 1.65
C GLU A 110 11.99 -2.33 3.05
N ILE A 111 11.21 -1.34 3.47
CA ILE A 111 11.15 -0.81 4.82
C ILE A 111 9.79 -1.21 5.38
N LYS A 112 9.79 -2.16 6.31
CA LYS A 112 8.55 -2.70 6.88
C LYS A 112 7.91 -1.74 7.88
N PRO A 113 6.58 -1.86 8.14
CA PRO A 113 5.90 -1.02 9.13
C PRO A 113 6.60 -1.00 10.49
N GLU A 114 7.07 -2.15 10.97
CA GLU A 114 7.75 -2.29 12.27
C GLU A 114 9.12 -1.59 12.34
N GLU A 115 9.70 -1.21 11.20
CA GLU A 115 10.94 -0.43 11.13
C GLU A 115 10.69 1.09 11.19
N MET A 116 9.43 1.52 11.15
CA MET A 116 9.03 2.92 11.09
C MET A 116 8.25 3.33 12.33
N ASP A 117 8.82 4.21 13.15
CA ASP A 117 8.13 4.83 14.28
C ASP A 117 7.22 5.96 13.78
N ILE A 118 6.07 5.58 13.20
CA ILE A 118 5.09 6.52 12.67
C ILE A 118 4.34 7.16 13.84
N PRO A 119 4.39 8.48 14.00
CA PRO A 119 3.76 9.11 15.16
C PRO A 119 2.23 9.09 15.10
N ILE A 120 1.61 9.29 16.26
CA ILE A 120 0.15 9.41 16.41
C ILE A 120 -0.23 10.88 16.55
N GLY A 121 -1.11 11.36 15.67
CA GLY A 121 -1.60 12.73 15.70
C GLY A 121 -0.53 13.80 15.46
N ARG A 122 -0.79 15.03 15.94
CA ARG A 122 0.03 16.23 15.65
C ARG A 122 0.95 16.67 16.80
N ASN A 123 0.99 15.93 17.91
CA ASN A 123 1.64 16.38 19.15
C ASN A 123 3.13 16.03 19.25
N ASN A 124 3.79 15.71 18.14
CA ASN A 124 5.22 15.42 18.13
C ASN A 124 6.00 16.73 18.27
N LYS A 125 6.25 17.13 19.52
CA LYS A 125 7.39 17.99 19.82
C LYS A 125 8.64 17.13 19.69
N GLN A 126 9.28 17.19 18.52
CA GLN A 126 10.73 16.97 18.44
C GLN A 126 11.44 18.28 18.74
#